data_AF-A0A1Q6XCG4-F1
#
_entry.id   AF-A0A1Q6XCG4-F1
#
_cell.length_a   1.000
_cell.length_b   1.000
_cell.length_c   1.000
_cell.angle_alpha   90.00
_cell.angle_beta   90.00
_cell.angle_gamma   90.00
#
_symmetry.space_group_name_H-M   'P 1'
#
loop_
_entity.id
_entity.type
_entity.pdbx_description
1 polymer ?
#
loop_
_entity_poly.entity_id
_entity_poly.type
_entity_poly.pdbx_seq_one_letter_code
_entity_poly.pdbx_strand_id
1 'polypeptide(L)' 'MKKLVKTKTKKLDGRKVKKLPSTAPAARDEGPRLLPLGEAPKEPSRLEHYLDLADAALGAKNKPGS' A
#
# COMPACT_ATOMS: atom_id res chain seq x y z
N MET A 1 -61.89 14.59 -24.45
CA MET A 1 -61.78 14.10 -23.05
C MET A 1 -60.48 13.31 -22.90
N LYS A 2 -59.49 13.76 -22.12
CA LYS A 2 -58.23 13.02 -21.91
C LYS A 2 -58.15 12.61 -20.43
N LYS A 3 -58.17 11.30 -20.16
CA LYS A 3 -58.10 10.74 -18.80
C LYS A 3 -56.64 10.79 -18.32
N LEU A 4 -56.39 11.55 -17.26
CA LEU A 4 -55.10 11.67 -16.62
C LEU A 4 -54.82 10.40 -15.79
N VAL A 5 -53.90 9.57 -16.26
CA VAL A 5 -53.50 8.33 -15.56
C VAL A 5 -52.48 8.71 -14.47
N LYS A 6 -52.90 8.65 -13.20
CA LYS A 6 -52.02 8.89 -12.05
C LYS A 6 -51.16 7.66 -11.79
N THR A 7 -49.87 7.73 -12.09
CA THR A 7 -48.89 6.71 -11.71
C THR A 7 -48.70 6.72 -10.19
N LYS A 8 -49.08 5.63 -9.51
CA LYS A 8 -48.85 5.47 -8.07
C LYS A 8 -47.35 5.25 -7.83
N THR A 9 -46.67 6.26 -7.30
CA THR A 9 -45.31 6.11 -6.78
C THR A 9 -45.37 5.32 -5.47
N LYS A 10 -44.79 4.12 -5.43
CA LYS A 10 -44.58 3.38 -4.18
C LYS A 10 -43.58 4.18 -3.35
N LYS A 11 -44.00 4.70 -2.19
CA LYS A 11 -43.09 5.28 -1.21
C LYS A 11 -42.14 4.16 -0.75
N LEU A 12 -40.87 4.29 -1.07
CA LEU A 12 -39.83 3.44 -0.50
C LEU A 12 -39.77 3.75 0.99
N ASP A 13 -40.03 2.73 1.80
CA ASP A 13 -39.98 2.83 3.25
C ASP A 13 -38.54 3.15 3.65
N GLY A 14 -38.31 4.38 4.10
CA GLY A 14 -36.99 4.91 4.37
C GLY A 14 -36.42 4.23 5.60
N ARG A 15 -35.73 3.09 5.42
CA ARG A 15 -34.98 2.46 6.50
C ARG A 15 -33.95 3.48 7.01
N LYS A 16 -34.22 4.04 8.19
CA LYS A 16 -33.33 4.98 8.85
C LYS A 16 -32.08 4.22 9.28
N VAL A 17 -31.04 4.29 8.46
CA VAL A 17 -29.71 3.79 8.83
C VAL A 17 -29.22 4.65 9.99
N LYS A 18 -28.95 4.01 11.15
CA LYS A 18 -28.42 4.72 12.32
C LYS A 18 -27.07 5.29 11.95
N LYS A 19 -26.92 6.62 12.03
CA LYS A 19 -25.62 7.28 11.82
C LYS A 19 -24.64 6.75 12.86
N LEU A 20 -23.52 6.18 12.40
CA LEU A 20 -22.42 5.84 13.27
C LEU A 20 -21.82 7.14 13.84
N PRO A 21 -21.41 7.16 15.12
CA PRO A 21 -20.76 8.33 15.69
C PRO A 21 -19.44 8.61 14.97
N SER A 22 -19.08 9.90 14.86
CA SER A 22 -17.83 10.35 14.20
C SER A 22 -16.56 9.71 14.80
N THR A 23 -16.63 9.32 16.07
CA THR A 23 -15.55 8.64 16.81
C THR A 23 -15.55 7.13 16.64
N ALA A 24 -16.49 6.54 15.91
CA ALA A 24 -16.54 5.10 15.68
C ALA A 24 -15.29 4.62 14.91
N PRO A 25 -14.74 3.44 15.23
CA PRO A 25 -13.54 2.92 14.55
C PRO A 25 -13.70 2.85 13.02
N ALA A 26 -14.90 2.53 12.54
CA ALA A 26 -15.22 2.44 11.10
C ALA A 26 -15.38 3.82 10.42
N ALA A 27 -15.46 4.92 11.18
CA ALA A 27 -15.54 6.29 10.68
C ALA A 27 -14.18 7.01 10.72
N ARG A 28 -13.17 6.42 11.37
CA ARG A 28 -11.78 6.86 11.28
C ARG A 28 -11.22 6.34 9.96
N ASP A 29 -11.35 7.15 8.94
CA ASP A 29 -10.61 6.99 7.68
C ASP A 29 -9.13 7.26 8.00
N GLU A 30 -8.50 6.29 8.65
CA GLU A 30 -7.05 6.18 8.77
C GLU A 30 -6.58 6.09 7.32
N GLY A 31 -6.17 7.23 6.74
CA GLY A 31 -5.73 7.31 5.36
C GLY A 31 -4.64 6.28 5.03
N PRO A 32 -4.05 6.31 3.82
CA PRO A 32 -3.07 5.31 3.40
C PRO A 32 -2.03 5.06 4.51
N ARG A 33 -2.08 3.87 5.13
CA ARG A 33 -1.22 3.52 6.26
C ARG A 33 0.20 3.43 5.73
N LEU A 34 1.14 4.08 6.41
CA LEU A 34 2.55 3.99 6.05
C LEU A 34 3.00 2.53 6.12
N LEU A 35 3.62 2.05 5.05
CA LEU A 35 4.31 0.77 5.05
C LEU A 35 5.62 0.91 5.82
N PRO A 36 5.97 -0.03 6.72
CA PRO A 36 7.30 -0.05 7.30
C PRO A 36 8.33 -0.12 6.17
N LEU A 37 9.24 0.84 6.14
CA LEU A 37 10.44 0.71 5.32
C LEU A 37 11.24 -0.43 5.96
N GLY A 38 11.15 -1.63 5.37
CA GLY A 38 12.00 -2.75 5.76
C GLY A 38 13.47 -2.35 5.66
N GLU A 39 14.36 -3.11 6.29
CA GLU A 39 15.79 -2.94 6.13
C GLU A 39 16.10 -2.97 4.62
N ALA A 40 16.41 -1.80 4.06
CA ALA A 40 16.80 -1.71 2.66
C ALA A 40 18.02 -2.61 2.48
N PRO A 41 18.11 -3.38 1.39
CA PRO A 41 19.34 -4.08 1.08
C PRO A 41 20.46 -3.04 1.12
N LYS A 42 21.44 -3.26 1.99
CA LYS A 42 22.55 -2.34 2.18
C LYS A 42 23.29 -2.29 0.84
N GLU A 43 23.07 -1.23 0.09
CA GLU A 43 23.83 -0.96 -1.12
C GLU A 43 25.31 -1.04 -0.77
N PRO A 44 26.12 -1.78 -1.56
CA PRO A 44 27.53 -1.90 -1.27
C PRO A 44 28.14 -0.51 -1.24
N SER A 45 28.86 -0.23 -0.16
CA SER A 45 29.56 1.03 -0.03
C SER A 45 30.53 1.19 -1.21
N ARG A 46 30.81 2.44 -1.59
CA ARG A 46 31.78 2.74 -2.64
C ARG A 46 33.15 2.08 -2.40
N LEU A 47 33.51 1.87 -1.13
CA LEU A 47 34.73 1.17 -0.73
C LEU A 47 34.67 -0.32 -1.07
N GLU A 48 33.59 -1.02 -0.70
CA GLU A 48 33.37 -2.45 -1.01
C GLU A 48 33.49 -2.71 -2.52
N HIS A 49 32.91 -1.83 -3.33
CA HIS A 49 33.04 -1.90 -4.78
C HIS A 49 34.50 -1.81 -5.27
N TYR A 50 35.33 -0.93 -4.69
CA TYR A 50 36.74 -0.81 -5.09
C TYR A 50 37.57 -2.01 -4.64
N LEU A 51 37.24 -2.63 -3.51
CA LEU A 51 37.89 -3.86 -3.06
C LEU A 51 37.58 -5.02 -4.00
N ASP A 52 36.32 -5.19 -4.40
CA ASP A 52 35.92 -6.21 -5.37
C ASP A 52 36.65 -6.07 -6.71
N LEU A 53 36.82 -4.83 -7.18
CA LEU A 53 37.59 -4.54 -8.39
C LEU A 53 39.08 -4.88 -8.24
N ALA A 54 39.67 -4.57 -7.08
CA ALA A 54 41.06 -4.91 -6.79
C ALA A 54 41.26 -6.43 -6.75
N ASP A 55 40.38 -7.16 -6.06
CA ASP A 55 40.44 -8.62 -5.98
C ASP A 55 40.24 -9.29 -7.34
N ALA A 56 39.36 -8.72 -8.17
CA ALA A 56 39.18 -9.15 -9.55
C ALA A 56 40.44 -8.92 -10.41
N ALA A 57 41.11 -7.78 -10.24
CA ALA A 57 42.33 -7.43 -10.96
C ALA A 57 43.53 -8.27 -10.51
N LEU A 58 43.61 -8.61 -9.21
CA LEU A 58 44.67 -9.43 -8.64
C LEU A 58 44.48 -10.93 -8.90
N GLY A 59 43.33 -11.35 -9.46
CA GLY A 59 43.02 -12.76 -9.71
C GLY A 59 42.89 -13.60 -8.44
N ALA A 60 42.69 -12.96 -7.27
CA ALA A 60 42.68 -13.62 -5.97
C ALA A 60 41.46 -14.56 -5.78
N LYS A 61 40.41 -14.38 -6.57
CA LYS A 61 39.16 -15.15 -6.51
C LYS A 61 39.23 -16.60 -7.04
N ASN A 62 40.42 -17.11 -7.40
CA ASN A 62 40.60 -18.47 -7.92
C ASN A 62 41.39 -19.43 -7.01
N LYS A 63 41.58 -19.11 -5.72
CA LYS A 63 42.15 -20.09 -4.76
C LYS A 63 41.08 -20.64 -3.81
N PRO A 64 40.44 -21.77 -4.15
CA PRO A 64 39.78 -22.59 -3.13
C PRO A 64 40.88 -23.28 -2.31
N GLY A 65 41.14 -22.77 -1.11
CA GLY A 65 41.97 -23.43 -0.10
C GLY A 65 43.44 -23.02 -0.08
N SER A 66 43.80 -22.25 0.95
CA SER A 66 45.03 -22.44 1.71
C SER A 66 44.79 -21.95 3.13
#